data_AF-A3AR37-F1
#
_entry.id   AF-A3AR37-F1
#
_cell.length_a   1.000
_cell.length_b   1.000
_cell.length_c   1.000
_cell.angle_alpha   90.00
_cell.angle_beta   90.00
_cell.angle_gamma   90.00
#
_symmetry.space_group_name_H-M   'P 1'
#
loop_
_entity.id
_entity.type
_entity.pdbx_description
1 polymer ?
#
loop_
_entity_poly.entity_id
_entity_poly.type
_entity_poly.pdbx_seq_one_letter_code
_entity_poly.pdbx_strand_id
1 'polypeptide(L)' 'MTFSFGNILAAIEHFNDAYCIGKGSFGTVYRADLDGGRVVAVKRLDASETGDACCGS' A
#
# COMPACT_ATOMS: atom_id res chain seq x y z
N MET A 1 -3.07 19.19 9.17
CA MET A 1 -2.95 18.09 8.19
C MET A 1 -1.89 17.12 8.68
N THR A 2 -2.31 15.98 9.22
CA THR A 2 -1.42 15.03 9.91
C THR A 2 -1.43 13.69 9.21
N PHE A 3 -0.25 13.13 8.97
CA PHE A 3 -0.10 11.76 8.46
C PHE A 3 -0.23 10.79 9.64
N SER A 4 -1.45 10.31 9.84
CA SER A 4 -1.77 9.31 10.86
C SER A 4 -2.22 8.03 10.19
N PHE A 5 -1.92 6.88 10.80
CA PHE A 5 -2.37 5.58 10.29
C PHE A 5 -3.89 5.54 10.08
N GLY A 6 -4.68 6.10 11.01
CA GLY A 6 -6.14 6.19 10.86
C GLY A 6 -6.60 6.98 9.64
N ASN A 7 -5.96 8.10 9.32
CA ASN A 7 -6.28 8.90 8.13
C ASN A 7 -5.96 8.14 6.84
N ILE A 8 -4.82 7.44 6.82
CA ILE A 8 -4.42 6.61 5.69
C ILE A 8 -5.41 5.46 5.51
N LEU A 9 -5.75 4.75 6.59
CA LEU A 9 -6.65 3.61 6.58
C LEU A 9 -8.05 4.00 6.09
N ALA A 10 -8.57 5.15 6.51
CA ALA A 10 -9.83 5.69 6.01
C ALA A 10 -9.75 6.05 4.52
N ALA A 11 -8.67 6.70 4.09
CA ALA A 11 -8.49 7.14 2.70
C ALA A 11 -8.36 6.00 1.68
N ILE A 12 -7.98 4.80 2.12
CA ILE A 12 -7.90 3.59 1.28
C ILE A 12 -8.96 2.54 1.64
N GLU A 13 -9.99 2.95 2.38
CA GLU A 13 -11.12 2.10 2.82
C GLU A 13 -10.66 0.74 3.38
N HIS A 14 -9.72 0.76 4.33
CA HIS A 14 -9.21 -0.44 4.98
C HIS A 14 -8.49 -1.41 4.03
N PHE A 15 -7.70 -0.88 3.10
CA PHE A 15 -6.96 -1.62 2.07
C PHE A 15 -7.88 -2.32 1.07
N ASN A 16 -8.95 -1.64 0.67
CA ASN A 16 -9.85 -2.10 -0.39
C ASN A 16 -9.08 -2.23 -1.72
N ASP A 17 -9.24 -3.36 -2.42
CA ASP A 17 -8.60 -3.62 -3.72
C ASP A 17 -8.98 -2.58 -4.79
N ALA A 18 -10.08 -1.84 -4.63
CA ALA A 18 -10.45 -0.72 -5.50
C ALA A 18 -9.37 0.38 -5.56
N TYR A 19 -8.56 0.51 -4.50
CA TYR A 19 -7.46 1.47 -4.41
C TYR A 19 -6.09 0.85 -4.72
N CYS A 20 -6.03 -0.45 -5.01
CA CYS A 20 -4.79 -1.12 -5.37
C CYS A 20 -4.29 -0.61 -6.72
N ILE A 21 -3.07 -0.07 -6.74
CA ILE A 21 -2.40 0.41 -7.95
C ILE A 21 -1.22 -0.46 -8.37
N GLY A 22 -0.84 -1.46 -7.55
CA GLY A 22 0.19 -2.42 -7.92
C GLY A 22 0.41 -3.49 -6.86
N LYS A 23 0.78 -4.70 -7.30
CA LYS A 23 1.18 -5.83 -6.46
C LYS A 23 2.57 -6.28 -6.88
N GLY A 24 3.47 -6.46 -5.93
CA GLY A 24 4.80 -7.02 -6.15
C GLY A 24 5.10 -8.07 -5.07
N SER A 25 6.29 -8.65 -5.11
CA SER A 25 6.73 -9.63 -4.09
C SER A 25 6.58 -9.07 -2.69
N PHE A 26 7.19 -7.90 -2.43
CA PHE A 26 7.18 -7.25 -1.11
C PHE A 26 5.86 -6.59 -0.69
N GLY A 27 4.75 -6.93 -1.35
CA GLY A 27 3.42 -6.53 -0.96
C GLY A 27 2.67 -5.64 -1.96
N THR A 28 1.61 -5.01 -1.46
CA THR A 28 0.62 -4.30 -2.28
C THR A 28 0.69 -2.80 -2.08
N VAL A 29 0.60 -2.03 -3.17
CA VAL A 29 0.60 -0.56 -3.17
C VAL A 29 -0.81 -0.04 -3.44
N TYR A 30 -1.26 0.89 -2.62
CA TYR A 30 -2.58 1.52 -2.68
C TYR A 30 -2.45 3.03 -2.92
N ARG A 31 -3.38 3.59 -3.68
CA ARG A 31 -3.53 5.04 -3.83
C ARG A 31 -4.40 5.59 -2.69
N ALA A 32 -3.88 6.55 -1.93
CA ALA A 32 -4.63 7.24 -0.89
C ALA A 32 -4.81 8.72 -1.25
N ASP A 33 -6.06 9.16 -1.30
CA ASP A 33 -6.42 10.56 -1.45
C ASP A 33 -6.60 11.17 -0.05
N LEU A 34 -5.66 12.00 0.38
CA LEU A 34 -5.68 12.69 1.67
C LEU A 34 -6.27 14.09 1.51
N ASP A 35 -6.75 14.65 2.63
CA ASP A 35 -7.28 16.01 2.69
C ASP A 35 -6.39 17.05 2.01
N GLY A 36 -6.99 18.11 1.45
CA GLY A 36 -6.22 19.15 0.76
C GLY A 36 -5.64 18.71 -0.58
N GLY A 37 -6.19 17.65 -1.19
CA GLY A 37 -5.86 17.21 -2.54
C GLY A 37 -4.51 16.51 -2.67
N ARG A 38 -3.91 16.06 -1.55
CA ARG A 38 -2.64 15.33 -1.60
C ARG A 38 -2.90 13.85 -1.88
N VAL A 39 -2.33 13.37 -2.97
CA VAL A 39 -2.37 11.95 -3.35
C VAL A 39 -1.05 11.29 -2.97
N VAL A 40 -1.10 10.16 -2.27
CA VAL A 40 0.09 9.40 -1.88
C VAL A 40 -0.05 7.92 -2.24
N ALA A 41 1.08 7.23 -2.39
CA ALA A 41 1.14 5.78 -2.52
C ALA A 41 1.48 5.14 -1.17
N VAL A 42 0.68 4.18 -0.73
CA VAL A 42 0.82 3.46 0.54
C VAL A 42 1.17 2.01 0.25
N LYS A 43 2.36 1.57 0.65
CA LYS A 43 2.79 0.17 0.48
C LYS A 43 2.47 -0.63 1.74
N ARG A 44 1.60 -1.63 1.63
CA ARG A 44 1.37 -2.66 2.64
C ARG A 44 2.35 -3.79 2.39
N LEU A 45 3.21 -4.06 3.37
CA LEU A 45 4.13 -5.21 3.32
C LEU A 45 3.33 -6.46 3.67
N ASP A 46 3.44 -7.50 2.84
CA ASP A 46 2.87 -8.81 3.17
C ASP A 46 3.86 -9.55 4.09
N ALA A 47 3.35 -10.14 5.17
CA ALA A 47 4.18 -10.77 6.20
C ALA A 47 4.84 -12.10 5.74
N SER A 48 4.50 -12.57 4.53
CA SER A 48 4.93 -13.87 4.00
C SER A 48 6.23 -13.82 3.20
N GLU A 49 6.88 -12.66 3.09
CA GLU A 49 8.06 -12.51 2.23
C GLU A 49 9.33 -12.88 2.99
N THR A 50 9.55 -14.19 3.09
CA THR A 50 10.91 -14.74 3.26
C THR A 50 11.62 -14.45 1.94
N GLY A 51 12.40 -13.38 1.91
CA GLY A 51 13.19 -13.03 0.73
C GLY A 51 14.19 -14.15 0.44
N ASP A 52 14.02 -14.82 -0.69
CA ASP A 52 15.06 -15.50 -1.48
C ASP A 52 14.39 -16.15 -2.71
N ALA A 53 14.09 -15.35 -3.73
CA ALA A 53 13.86 -15.86 -5.08
C ALA A 53 15.21 -15.88 -5.81
N CYS A 54 16.04 -16.89 -5.53
CA CYS A 54 17.23 -17.16 -6.34
C CYS A 54 16.81 -17.66 -7.72
N CYS A 55 17.40 -17.05 -8.74
CA CYS A 55 17.11 -17.16 -10.17
C CYS A 55 16.87 -18.58 -10.67
N GLY A 56 15.75 -18.79 -11.37
CA GLY A 56 15.63 -19.88 -12.32
C GLY A 56 16.53 -19.60 -13.53
N SER A 57 17.58 -20.40 -13.67
CA SER A 57 18.31 -20.66 -14.92
C SER A 57 18.76 -22.11 -14.89
#